data_AF-A0A822ZBK2-F1
#
_entry.id   AF-A0A822ZBK2-F1
#
_cell.length_a   1.000
_cell.length_b   1.000
_cell.length_c   1.000
_cell.angle_alpha   90.00
_cell.angle_beta   90.00
_cell.angle_gamma   90.00
#
_symmetry.space_group_name_H-M   'P 1'
#
loop_
_entity.id
_entity.type
_entity.pdbx_description
1 polymer ?
#
loop_
_entity_poly.entity_id
_entity_poly.type
_entity_poly.pdbx_seq_one_letter_code
_entity_poly.pdbx_strand_id
1 'polypeptide(L)'
;MELENHNDTEMFQESFQPPDRELEMKNSDIWKLFKDAQRNILYLNKQRLMAMEELNKTQREKQILIDRIEKLELGKQANMQQEKPAICSELLLRIDSLVLTGMISKGEASNFRRLVTENKVGLLDAFSEIWQKRDSELLEELHLFSDESKRKAFHVIHICTEMAPVVSVGSLGSYVTGLSWALQRKGNLVEIILPKYTSLDLDQVKGLRKVEAEFYSYFNGQSHGNRIWTGVVYGIGVTLIEPIFYLGLFNREKIYGYSDDFERFTYFSRASLDYLVKSGKQPDILHIHNWETAIIGPLFWDIFVNNQGLGSTRILFTCHGFGSQCLEKPDKLALCGLDPSRLHRADRLQDNSKRHLVNILKGGIVYSNKVVMMSSIHSKSRIIRSLSHGLEPTLSIHKEKLLLAPYGLDDTVWDPSKDKHLPAKYSADDTKGKTICKVALLQQLGLSRHASSSTTVVGCIYSNFTDVDIENLKSAFRLASRRGAQFIFMGTSKVESVNTALELFKKEIKVNTLLYFGYNS
;
A
#
# COMPACT_ATOMS: atom_id res chain seq x y z
N MET A 1 127.36 76.05 36.78
CA MET A 1 128.04 75.47 35.61
C MET A 1 127.01 75.30 34.53
N GLU A 2 126.96 76.27 33.61
CA GLU A 2 126.91 76.12 32.14
C GLU A 2 126.84 74.68 31.58
N LEU A 3 126.13 74.34 30.49
CA LEU A 3 125.58 75.07 29.33
C LEU A 3 124.56 74.17 28.57
N GLU A 4 123.48 74.79 28.03
CA GLU A 4 122.82 74.63 26.68
C GLU A 4 122.61 73.24 26.02
N ASN A 5 121.57 72.93 25.21
CA ASN A 5 120.72 73.73 24.31
C ASN A 5 119.42 72.97 23.85
N HIS A 6 118.38 73.77 23.58
CA HIS A 6 117.30 73.71 22.55
C HIS A 6 116.27 72.55 22.31
N ASN A 7 115.00 72.99 22.44
CA ASN A 7 113.79 72.92 21.58
C ASN A 7 113.00 71.63 21.22
N ASP A 8 111.69 71.75 21.56
CA ASP A 8 110.43 71.41 20.86
C ASP A 8 110.07 69.96 20.47
N THR A 9 108.96 69.45 21.02
CA THR A 9 108.01 68.62 20.26
C THR A 9 106.59 68.63 20.85
N GLU A 10 105.62 68.71 19.94
CA GLU A 10 104.18 69.03 20.08
C GLU A 10 103.28 67.92 20.67
N MET A 11 102.07 68.34 21.06
CA MET A 11 100.90 67.54 21.40
C MET A 11 100.42 66.62 20.27
N PHE A 12 99.97 65.41 20.60
CA PHE A 12 99.04 64.63 19.77
C PHE A 12 97.85 64.10 20.61
N GLN A 13 96.65 64.50 20.21
CA GLN A 13 95.36 63.93 20.65
C GLN A 13 95.10 62.62 19.88
N GLU A 14 94.90 61.52 20.59
CA GLU A 14 94.33 60.29 20.03
C GLU A 14 92.82 60.44 19.81
N SER A 15 92.36 60.17 18.58
CA SER A 15 90.96 60.15 18.19
C SER A 15 90.44 58.71 18.10
N PHE A 16 89.31 58.47 18.77
CA PHE A 16 88.50 57.25 18.71
C PHE A 16 87.92 57.02 17.29
N GLN A 17 87.96 55.79 16.78
CA GLN A 17 87.08 55.29 15.71
C GLN A 17 86.26 54.09 16.22
N PRO A 18 84.92 54.03 16.03
CA PRO A 18 84.12 52.87 16.39
C PRO A 18 84.00 51.86 15.22
N PRO A 19 83.83 50.55 15.51
CA PRO A 19 83.73 49.49 14.51
C PRO A 19 82.26 49.11 14.21
N ASP A 20 81.60 49.76 13.25
CA ASP A 20 80.16 49.54 12.98
C ASP A 20 79.79 49.35 11.49
N ARG A 21 80.47 48.45 10.74
CA ARG A 21 80.02 48.12 9.36
C ARG A 21 79.83 46.63 9.03
N GLU A 22 80.41 45.69 9.78
CA GLU A 22 80.26 44.24 9.47
C GLU A 22 79.07 43.57 10.18
N LEU A 23 78.58 44.11 11.31
CA LEU A 23 77.44 43.55 12.04
C LEU A 23 76.07 43.88 11.41
N GLU A 24 75.94 45.02 10.71
CA GLU A 24 74.68 45.44 10.09
C GLU A 24 74.32 44.59 8.84
N MET A 25 75.30 44.15 8.06
CA MET A 25 75.06 43.30 6.89
C MET A 25 74.58 41.89 7.27
N LYS A 26 75.14 41.27 8.32
CA LYS A 26 74.71 39.94 8.79
C LYS A 26 73.30 39.96 9.38
N ASN A 27 72.90 41.04 10.07
CA ASN A 27 71.56 41.18 10.60
C ASN A 27 70.51 41.30 9.48
N SER A 28 70.82 42.00 8.39
CA SER A 28 69.93 42.12 7.22
C SER A 28 69.60 40.77 6.58
N ASP A 29 70.59 39.89 6.41
CA ASP A 29 70.38 38.56 5.83
C ASP A 29 69.62 37.60 6.75
N ILE A 30 69.83 37.69 8.07
CA ILE A 30 69.07 36.91 9.06
C ILE A 30 67.59 37.33 9.06
N TRP A 31 67.30 38.63 9.00
CA TRP A 31 65.92 39.12 8.90
C TRP A 31 65.22 38.71 7.61
N LYS A 32 65.98 38.58 6.52
CA LYS A 32 65.47 38.10 5.22
C LYS A 32 65.10 36.62 5.30
N LEU A 33 66.00 35.79 5.84
CA LEU A 33 65.74 34.37 6.10
C LEU A 33 64.56 34.14 7.04
N PHE A 34 64.40 34.99 8.07
CA PHE A 34 63.26 34.90 8.99
C PHE A 34 61.93 35.24 8.30
N LYS A 35 61.91 36.27 7.45
CA LYS A 35 60.72 36.60 6.64
C LYS A 35 60.38 35.48 5.65
N ASP A 36 61.37 34.89 5.00
CA ASP A 36 61.17 33.78 4.07
C ASP A 36 60.67 32.52 4.79
N ALA A 37 61.19 32.23 5.98
CA ALA A 37 60.70 31.15 6.83
C ALA A 37 59.23 31.36 7.25
N GLN A 38 58.85 32.57 7.68
CA GLN A 38 57.45 32.89 8.00
C GLN A 38 56.53 32.72 6.79
N ARG A 39 56.98 33.13 5.60
CA ARG A 39 56.21 33.00 4.36
C ARG A 39 56.02 31.54 3.96
N ASN A 40 57.05 30.71 4.14
CA ASN A 40 56.98 29.27 3.90
C ASN A 40 56.05 28.56 4.90
N ILE A 41 56.09 28.94 6.18
CA ILE A 41 55.17 28.39 7.20
C ILE A 41 53.72 28.75 6.85
N LEU A 42 53.46 29.99 6.44
CA LEU A 42 52.11 30.43 6.05
C LEU A 42 51.62 29.67 4.81
N TYR A 43 52.49 29.46 3.82
CA TYR A 43 52.19 28.69 2.62
C TYR A 43 51.85 27.23 2.94
N LEU A 44 52.67 26.57 3.78
CA LEU A 44 52.44 25.19 4.22
C LEU A 44 51.15 25.05 5.02
N ASN A 45 50.83 26.00 5.91
CA ASN A 45 49.57 25.99 6.66
C ASN A 45 48.35 26.13 5.74
N LYS A 46 48.44 26.96 4.68
CA LYS A 46 47.38 27.09 3.68
C LYS A 46 47.17 25.78 2.90
N GLN A 47 48.25 25.13 2.48
CA GLN A 47 48.19 23.82 1.81
C GLN A 47 47.58 22.75 2.73
N ARG A 48 47.95 22.73 4.01
CA ARG A 48 47.40 21.80 5.00
C ARG A 48 45.90 21.99 5.20
N LEU A 49 45.42 23.24 5.19
CA LEU A 49 44.00 23.54 5.33
C LEU A 49 43.19 23.03 4.12
N MET A 50 43.68 23.26 2.90
CA MET A 50 43.04 22.77 1.67
C MET A 50 42.98 21.23 1.65
N ALA A 51 44.07 20.56 2.03
CA ALA A 51 44.11 19.11 2.13
C ALA A 51 43.12 18.56 3.19
N MET A 52 42.95 19.25 4.33
CA MET A 52 41.95 18.89 5.33
C MET A 52 40.51 19.07 4.84
N GLU A 53 40.23 20.11 4.04
CA GLU A 53 38.91 20.32 3.44
C GLU A 53 38.58 19.23 2.41
N GLU A 54 39.53 18.87 1.55
CA GLU A 54 39.37 17.75 0.61
C GLU A 54 39.16 16.43 1.35
N LEU A 55 39.96 16.14 2.38
CA LEU A 55 39.80 14.92 3.19
C LEU A 55 38.42 14.85 3.84
N ASN A 56 37.95 15.96 4.41
CA ASN A 56 36.60 16.05 4.98
C ASN A 56 35.50 15.84 3.93
N LYS A 57 35.70 16.34 2.70
CA LYS A 57 34.78 16.13 1.58
C LYS A 57 34.73 14.65 1.19
N THR A 58 35.89 14.01 1.01
CA THR A 58 35.98 12.57 0.70
C THR A 58 35.38 11.72 1.83
N GLN A 59 35.55 12.11 3.08
CA GLN A 59 35.00 11.39 4.23
C GLN A 59 33.47 11.48 4.31
N ARG A 60 32.87 12.61 3.90
CA ARG A 60 31.41 12.74 3.72
C ARG A 60 30.91 11.87 2.57
N GLU A 61 31.59 11.88 1.43
CA GLU A 61 31.23 11.06 0.27
C GLU A 61 31.30 9.56 0.61
N LYS A 62 32.34 9.13 1.35
CA LYS A 62 32.46 7.77 1.88
C LYS A 62 31.27 7.40 2.76
N GLN A 63 30.85 8.28 3.67
CA GLN A 63 29.71 8.00 4.56
C GLN A 63 28.40 7.84 3.77
N ILE A 64 28.17 8.70 2.76
CA ILE A 64 27.01 8.60 1.87
C ILE A 64 26.99 7.26 1.10
N LEU A 65 28.15 6.79 0.66
CA LEU A 65 28.27 5.50 -0.03
C LEU A 65 28.02 4.32 0.91
N ILE A 66 28.52 4.37 2.16
CA ILE A 66 28.25 3.33 3.17
C ILE A 66 26.74 3.25 3.45
N ASP A 67 26.07 4.37 3.71
CA ASP A 67 24.62 4.42 3.92
C ASP A 67 23.83 3.87 2.71
N ARG A 68 24.38 4.03 1.49
CA ARG A 68 23.78 3.50 0.26
C ARG A 68 23.99 1.99 0.14
N ILE A 69 25.15 1.48 0.53
CA ILE A 69 25.45 0.04 0.56
C ILE A 69 24.57 -0.65 1.60
N GLU A 70 24.47 -0.13 2.83
CA GLU A 70 23.60 -0.70 3.87
C GLU A 70 22.13 -0.73 3.42
N LYS A 71 21.65 0.31 2.72
CA LYS A 71 20.30 0.32 2.12
C LYS A 71 20.11 -0.75 1.05
N LEU A 72 21.12 -0.96 0.20
CA LEU A 72 21.07 -1.98 -0.84
C LEU A 72 21.10 -3.39 -0.24
N GLU A 73 21.87 -3.60 0.84
CA GLU A 73 21.93 -4.87 1.57
C GLU A 73 20.62 -5.18 2.32
N LEU A 74 20.03 -4.19 3.01
CA LEU A 74 18.71 -4.32 3.63
C LEU A 74 17.62 -4.61 2.58
N GLY A 75 17.68 -3.95 1.42
CA GLY A 75 16.79 -4.23 0.29
C GLY A 75 16.95 -5.65 -0.26
N LYS A 76 18.19 -6.16 -0.32
CA LYS A 76 18.49 -7.51 -0.79
C LYS A 76 17.98 -8.60 0.16
N GLN A 77 18.14 -8.41 1.47
CA GLN A 77 17.59 -9.33 2.48
C GLN A 77 16.05 -9.32 2.52
N ALA A 78 15.42 -8.16 2.33
CA ALA A 78 13.96 -8.05 2.20
C ALA A 78 13.43 -8.73 0.92
N ASN A 79 14.15 -8.62 -0.20
CA ASN A 79 13.83 -9.32 -1.46
C ASN A 79 13.87 -10.84 -1.28
N MET A 80 14.91 -11.39 -0.63
CA MET A 80 15.01 -12.83 -0.38
C MET A 80 13.88 -13.38 0.51
N GLN A 81 13.32 -12.56 1.42
CA GLN A 81 12.14 -12.95 2.21
C GLN A 81 10.82 -12.84 1.40
N GLN A 82 10.76 -11.97 0.39
CA GLN A 82 9.62 -11.83 -0.53
C GLN A 82 9.62 -12.88 -1.68
N GLU A 83 10.78 -13.42 -2.06
CA GLU A 83 10.91 -14.43 -3.12
C GLU A 83 10.32 -15.78 -2.71
N LYS A 84 10.43 -16.15 -1.42
CA LYS A 84 9.94 -17.43 -0.92
C LYS A 84 8.42 -17.64 -1.07
N PRO A 85 7.54 -16.72 -0.63
CA PRO A 85 6.11 -16.86 -0.88
C PRO A 85 5.75 -16.81 -2.36
N ALA A 86 6.53 -16.08 -3.18
CA ALA A 86 6.26 -15.96 -4.61
C ALA A 86 6.41 -17.29 -5.35
N ILE A 87 7.46 -18.08 -5.05
CA ILE A 87 7.68 -19.40 -5.65
C ILE A 87 6.52 -20.35 -5.34
N CYS A 88 6.08 -20.40 -4.07
CA CYS A 88 4.95 -21.25 -3.67
C CYS A 88 3.65 -20.87 -4.41
N SER A 89 3.36 -19.56 -4.48
CA SER A 89 2.17 -19.07 -5.17
C SER A 89 2.22 -19.39 -6.66
N GLU A 90 3.37 -19.27 -7.30
CA GLU A 90 3.50 -19.62 -8.70
C GLU A 90 3.34 -21.11 -8.97
N LEU A 91 3.94 -21.96 -8.14
CA LEU A 91 3.78 -23.41 -8.24
C LEU A 91 2.32 -23.81 -8.17
N LEU A 92 1.56 -23.21 -7.24
CA LEU A 92 0.12 -23.44 -7.12
C LEU A 92 -0.64 -22.98 -8.36
N LEU A 93 -0.33 -21.79 -8.90
CA LEU A 93 -0.93 -21.29 -10.14
C LEU A 93 -0.56 -22.17 -11.35
N ARG A 94 0.61 -22.81 -11.33
CA ARG A 94 1.03 -23.76 -12.36
C ARG A 94 0.25 -25.05 -12.26
N ILE A 95 0.09 -25.60 -11.06
CA ILE A 95 -0.80 -26.75 -10.81
C ILE A 95 -2.22 -26.44 -11.32
N ASP A 96 -2.73 -25.24 -11.10
CA ASP A 96 -4.04 -24.84 -11.64
C ASP A 96 -4.07 -24.85 -13.16
N SER A 97 -3.03 -24.31 -13.80
CA SER A 97 -2.89 -24.35 -15.26
C SER A 97 -2.91 -25.79 -15.77
N LEU A 98 -2.19 -26.71 -15.12
CA LEU A 98 -2.13 -28.14 -15.49
C LEU A 98 -3.49 -28.83 -15.36
N VAL A 99 -4.28 -28.50 -14.34
CA VAL A 99 -5.65 -29.01 -14.22
C VAL A 99 -6.53 -28.47 -15.33
N LEU A 100 -6.44 -27.16 -15.59
CA LEU A 100 -7.27 -26.49 -16.59
C LEU A 100 -6.97 -26.94 -18.02
N THR A 101 -5.71 -27.27 -18.33
CA THR A 101 -5.30 -27.85 -19.62
C THR A 101 -5.54 -29.36 -19.72
N GLY A 102 -5.99 -30.01 -18.64
CA GLY A 102 -6.25 -31.44 -18.60
C GLY A 102 -5.01 -32.32 -18.48
N MET A 103 -3.85 -31.74 -18.15
CA MET A 103 -2.60 -32.50 -17.95
C MET A 103 -2.61 -33.35 -16.68
N ILE A 104 -3.35 -32.94 -15.64
CA ILE A 104 -3.51 -33.69 -14.39
C ILE A 104 -4.96 -33.70 -13.91
N SER A 105 -5.33 -34.73 -13.15
CA SER A 105 -6.67 -34.83 -12.55
C SER A 105 -6.83 -33.88 -11.36
N LYS A 106 -8.09 -33.57 -10.99
CA LYS A 106 -8.39 -32.78 -9.78
C LYS A 106 -7.84 -33.43 -8.51
N GLY A 107 -7.84 -34.75 -8.42
CA GLY A 107 -7.33 -35.50 -7.27
C GLY A 107 -5.81 -35.37 -7.11
N GLU A 108 -5.07 -35.52 -8.21
CA GLU A 108 -3.61 -35.30 -8.22
C GLU A 108 -3.27 -33.87 -7.87
N ALA A 109 -3.97 -32.89 -8.44
CA ALA A 109 -3.77 -31.50 -8.12
C ALA A 109 -4.03 -31.18 -6.65
N SER A 110 -5.05 -31.79 -6.03
CA SER A 110 -5.28 -31.66 -4.59
C SER A 110 -4.10 -32.17 -3.76
N ASN A 111 -3.50 -33.30 -4.14
CA ASN A 111 -2.32 -33.83 -3.47
C ASN A 111 -1.11 -32.91 -3.62
N PHE A 112 -0.84 -32.42 -4.83
CA PHE A 112 0.26 -31.48 -5.06
C PHE A 112 0.06 -30.15 -4.33
N ARG A 113 -1.14 -29.59 -4.31
CA ARG A 113 -1.42 -28.37 -3.54
C ARG A 113 -1.16 -28.58 -2.05
N ARG A 114 -1.54 -29.74 -1.50
CA ARG A 114 -1.24 -30.09 -0.10
C ARG A 114 0.26 -30.12 0.13
N LEU A 115 1.01 -30.84 -0.71
CA LEU A 115 2.46 -30.92 -0.64
C LEU A 115 3.10 -29.52 -0.65
N VAL A 116 2.67 -28.63 -1.55
CA VAL A 116 3.18 -27.26 -1.65
C VAL A 116 2.85 -26.41 -0.43
N THR A 117 1.64 -26.56 0.08
CA THR A 117 1.16 -25.77 1.23
C THR A 117 1.81 -26.20 2.53
N GLU A 118 2.10 -27.50 2.69
CA GLU A 118 2.65 -28.09 3.92
C GLU A 118 4.18 -28.05 3.94
N ASN A 119 4.86 -28.12 2.78
CA ASN A 119 6.33 -28.15 2.68
C ASN A 119 6.96 -26.85 2.16
N LYS A 120 6.39 -25.69 2.55
CA LYS A 120 6.82 -24.35 2.09
C LYS A 120 8.32 -24.07 2.22
N VAL A 121 9.03 -24.69 3.15
CA VAL A 121 10.47 -24.41 3.38
C VAL A 121 11.36 -25.35 2.56
N GLY A 122 11.05 -26.66 2.52
CA GLY A 122 11.87 -27.66 1.80
C GLY A 122 11.74 -27.59 0.28
N LEU A 123 10.59 -27.14 -0.23
CA LEU A 123 10.36 -27.00 -1.68
C LEU A 123 11.11 -25.80 -2.29
N LEU A 124 11.45 -24.79 -1.50
CA LEU A 124 12.10 -23.58 -2.02
C LEU A 124 13.53 -23.84 -2.51
N ASP A 125 14.24 -24.72 -1.83
CA ASP A 125 15.60 -25.09 -2.20
C ASP A 125 15.60 -26.01 -3.43
N ALA A 126 14.54 -26.81 -3.62
CA ALA A 126 14.40 -27.73 -4.75
C ALA A 126 13.82 -27.10 -6.03
N PHE A 127 12.96 -26.09 -5.87
CA PHE A 127 12.23 -25.44 -6.96
C PHE A 127 12.63 -23.97 -7.16
N SER A 128 13.85 -23.60 -6.79
CA SER A 128 14.36 -22.22 -6.96
C SER A 128 14.34 -21.75 -8.43
N GLU A 129 14.41 -22.67 -9.40
CA GLU A 129 14.35 -22.39 -10.85
C GLU A 129 13.01 -22.78 -11.50
N ILE A 130 11.90 -22.69 -10.76
CA ILE A 130 10.59 -23.17 -11.23
C ILE A 130 10.15 -22.60 -12.59
N TRP A 131 10.52 -21.34 -12.89
CA TRP A 131 10.21 -20.66 -14.15
C TRP A 131 10.85 -21.30 -15.39
N GLN A 132 12.00 -21.95 -15.21
CA GLN A 132 12.77 -22.52 -16.32
C GLN A 132 12.35 -23.96 -16.62
N LYS A 133 11.82 -24.67 -15.62
CA LYS A 133 11.40 -26.08 -15.77
C LYS A 133 10.19 -26.18 -16.68
N ARG A 134 10.13 -27.23 -17.52
CA ARG A 134 8.93 -27.55 -18.30
C ARG A 134 7.87 -28.23 -17.43
N ASP A 135 6.62 -28.23 -17.88
CA ASP A 135 5.49 -28.78 -17.12
C ASP A 135 5.70 -30.27 -16.78
N SER A 136 6.32 -31.04 -17.68
CA SER A 136 6.65 -32.46 -17.46
C SER A 136 7.72 -32.66 -16.38
N GLU A 137 8.78 -31.85 -16.40
CA GLU A 137 9.89 -31.92 -15.43
C GLU A 137 9.40 -31.54 -14.03
N LEU A 138 8.53 -30.52 -13.96
CA LEU A 138 7.90 -30.13 -12.70
C LEU A 138 7.06 -31.26 -12.10
N LEU A 139 6.29 -31.96 -12.94
CA LEU A 139 5.45 -33.07 -12.49
C LEU A 139 6.29 -34.24 -11.96
N GLU A 140 7.36 -34.61 -12.67
CA GLU A 140 8.29 -35.65 -12.20
C GLU A 140 8.87 -35.31 -10.83
N GLU A 141 9.31 -34.06 -10.64
CA GLU A 141 9.82 -33.63 -9.34
C GLU A 141 8.75 -33.66 -8.25
N LEU A 142 7.54 -33.13 -8.52
CA LEU A 142 6.44 -33.15 -7.55
C LEU A 142 6.05 -34.58 -7.13
N HIS A 143 6.16 -35.56 -8.03
CA HIS A 143 5.92 -36.96 -7.71
C HIS A 143 7.01 -37.59 -6.81
N LEU A 144 8.24 -37.06 -6.85
CA LEU A 144 9.37 -37.55 -6.06
C LEU A 144 9.41 -36.97 -4.64
N PHE A 145 8.67 -35.89 -4.37
CA PHE A 145 8.62 -35.25 -3.05
C PHE A 145 7.75 -36.03 -2.05
N SER A 146 8.33 -36.41 -0.92
CA SER A 146 7.66 -37.11 0.16
C SER A 146 7.07 -36.16 1.22
N ASP A 147 5.94 -36.57 1.80
CA ASP A 147 5.10 -35.78 2.70
C ASP A 147 5.56 -35.94 4.17
N GLU A 148 6.41 -35.03 4.68
CA GLU A 148 6.77 -34.96 6.10
C GLU A 148 6.13 -33.73 6.77
N SER A 149 5.00 -33.95 7.45
CA SER A 149 4.16 -32.92 8.07
C SER A 149 4.79 -32.25 9.30
N LYS A 150 4.48 -30.94 9.50
CA LYS A 150 3.93 -30.37 10.75
C LYS A 150 3.55 -28.88 10.63
N ARG A 151 2.38 -28.56 10.07
CA ARG A 151 1.44 -27.50 10.51
C ARG A 151 0.25 -27.34 9.57
N LYS A 152 -0.95 -27.18 10.14
CA LYS A 152 -2.18 -26.91 9.37
C LYS A 152 -2.27 -25.43 8.99
N ALA A 153 -1.88 -25.10 7.76
CA ALA A 153 -2.09 -23.77 7.18
C ALA A 153 -3.50 -23.70 6.57
N PHE A 154 -4.20 -22.57 6.72
CA PHE A 154 -5.47 -22.37 6.01
C PHE A 154 -5.21 -21.93 4.57
N HIS A 155 -6.05 -22.40 3.65
CA HIS A 155 -6.16 -21.89 2.28
C HIS A 155 -7.29 -20.87 2.21
N VAL A 156 -6.93 -19.60 1.97
CA VAL A 156 -7.86 -18.47 1.88
C VAL A 156 -7.83 -17.93 0.45
N ILE A 157 -8.99 -17.81 -0.18
CA ILE A 157 -9.14 -17.15 -1.48
C ILE A 157 -10.01 -15.93 -1.30
N HIS A 158 -9.46 -14.75 -1.60
CA HIS A 158 -10.25 -13.53 -1.70
C HIS A 158 -10.84 -13.42 -3.11
N ILE A 159 -12.14 -13.15 -3.20
CA ILE A 159 -12.76 -12.67 -4.44
C ILE A 159 -13.16 -11.23 -4.19
N CYS A 160 -12.51 -10.31 -4.90
CA CYS A 160 -12.67 -8.87 -4.69
C CYS A 160 -12.62 -8.12 -6.02
N THR A 161 -12.79 -6.80 -5.95
CA THR A 161 -12.78 -5.89 -7.11
C THR A 161 -11.55 -5.00 -7.15
N GLU A 162 -10.77 -4.95 -6.05
CA GLU A 162 -9.55 -4.14 -5.93
C GLU A 162 -8.43 -4.92 -5.25
N MET A 163 -7.19 -4.62 -5.61
CA MET A 163 -5.95 -5.06 -4.96
C MET A 163 -4.85 -4.05 -5.25
N ALA A 164 -4.28 -3.43 -4.22
CA ALA A 164 -3.15 -2.51 -4.41
C ALA A 164 -1.83 -3.29 -4.64
N PRO A 165 -0.93 -2.82 -5.52
CA PRO A 165 -1.00 -1.62 -6.36
C PRO A 165 -1.69 -1.83 -7.71
N VAL A 166 -2.12 -3.05 -8.04
CA VAL A 166 -2.62 -3.44 -9.38
C VAL A 166 -3.86 -2.64 -9.79
N VAL A 167 -4.81 -2.48 -8.87
CA VAL A 167 -6.00 -1.63 -9.04
C VAL A 167 -6.53 -1.22 -7.68
N SER A 168 -6.69 0.09 -7.48
CA SER A 168 -7.26 0.65 -6.25
C SER A 168 -8.02 1.93 -6.56
N VAL A 169 -9.28 2.00 -6.13
CA VAL A 169 -10.12 3.20 -6.19
C VAL A 169 -10.39 3.72 -4.79
N GLY A 170 -10.58 2.81 -3.83
CA GLY A 170 -10.83 3.14 -2.44
C GLY A 170 -9.89 2.42 -1.49
N SER A 171 -10.38 2.17 -0.27
CA SER A 171 -9.62 1.47 0.77
C SER A 171 -9.62 -0.06 0.64
N LEU A 172 -10.45 -0.61 -0.26
CA LEU A 172 -10.55 -2.06 -0.46
C LEU A 172 -9.23 -2.63 -0.97
N GLY A 173 -8.62 -2.02 -1.99
CA GLY A 173 -7.37 -2.52 -2.58
C GLY A 173 -6.24 -2.65 -1.56
N SER A 174 -5.98 -1.61 -0.79
CA SER A 174 -4.96 -1.63 0.27
C SER A 174 -5.31 -2.60 1.41
N TYR A 175 -6.60 -2.72 1.77
CA TYR A 175 -7.04 -3.67 2.79
C TYR A 175 -6.80 -5.11 2.37
N VAL A 176 -7.20 -5.49 1.15
CA VAL A 176 -7.03 -6.86 0.63
C VAL A 176 -5.54 -7.21 0.59
N THR A 177 -4.70 -6.32 0.05
CA THR A 177 -3.25 -6.55 -0.01
C THR A 177 -2.63 -6.69 1.38
N GLY A 178 -2.91 -5.76 2.30
CA GLY A 178 -2.37 -5.77 3.65
C GLY A 178 -2.81 -6.99 4.47
N LEU A 179 -4.10 -7.35 4.39
CA LEU A 179 -4.63 -8.54 5.06
C LEU A 179 -4.02 -9.82 4.49
N SER A 180 -3.95 -9.93 3.16
CA SER A 180 -3.38 -11.11 2.50
C SER A 180 -1.91 -11.31 2.89
N TRP A 181 -1.14 -10.22 2.94
CA TRP A 181 0.24 -10.25 3.38
C TRP A 181 0.39 -10.66 4.84
N ALA A 182 -0.45 -10.12 5.73
CA ALA A 182 -0.46 -10.48 7.15
C ALA A 182 -0.81 -11.98 7.36
N LEU A 183 -1.80 -12.49 6.63
CA LEU A 183 -2.19 -13.90 6.67
C LEU A 183 -1.09 -14.82 6.14
N GLN A 184 -0.42 -14.43 5.07
CA GLN A 184 0.71 -15.17 4.50
C GLN A 184 1.89 -15.25 5.47
N ARG A 185 2.21 -14.13 6.15
CA ARG A 185 3.24 -14.09 7.22
C ARG A 185 2.91 -14.98 8.42
N LYS A 186 1.63 -15.29 8.64
CA LYS A 186 1.17 -16.28 9.64
C LYS A 186 1.23 -17.72 9.13
N GLY A 187 1.73 -17.95 7.92
CA GLY A 187 1.91 -19.27 7.32
C GLY A 187 0.73 -19.76 6.48
N ASN A 188 -0.34 -18.97 6.32
CA ASN A 188 -1.49 -19.36 5.51
C ASN A 188 -1.17 -19.27 4.01
N LEU A 189 -1.92 -20.01 3.19
CA LEU A 189 -1.94 -19.82 1.76
C LEU A 189 -3.04 -18.82 1.41
N VAL A 190 -2.69 -17.75 0.69
CA VAL A 190 -3.63 -16.72 0.29
C VAL A 190 -3.53 -16.50 -1.20
N GLU A 191 -4.68 -16.45 -1.86
CA GLU A 191 -4.80 -16.11 -3.28
C GLU A 191 -5.92 -15.09 -3.48
N ILE A 192 -5.85 -14.38 -4.60
CA ILE A 192 -6.80 -13.32 -4.96
C ILE A 192 -7.33 -13.56 -6.37
N ILE A 193 -8.65 -13.45 -6.54
CA ILE A 193 -9.32 -13.45 -7.85
C ILE A 193 -9.88 -12.04 -8.09
N LEU A 194 -9.54 -11.47 -9.25
CA LEU A 194 -9.96 -10.14 -9.69
C LEU A 194 -10.56 -10.17 -11.11
N PRO A 195 -11.44 -9.21 -11.46
CA PRO A 195 -11.76 -8.96 -12.85
C PRO A 195 -10.53 -8.43 -13.58
N LYS A 196 -10.33 -8.82 -14.85
CA LYS A 196 -9.30 -8.21 -15.70
C LYS A 196 -9.81 -6.88 -16.27
N TYR A 197 -9.64 -5.80 -15.51
CA TYR A 197 -9.91 -4.45 -16.00
C TYR A 197 -8.87 -4.01 -17.05
N THR A 198 -9.22 -3.03 -17.88
CA THR A 198 -8.25 -2.41 -18.79
C THR A 198 -7.27 -1.49 -18.07
N SER A 199 -7.68 -0.91 -16.94
CA SER A 199 -6.88 0.01 -16.13
C SER A 199 -5.96 -0.68 -15.11
N LEU A 200 -5.79 -2.00 -15.19
CA LEU A 200 -4.87 -2.71 -14.30
C LEU A 200 -3.42 -2.31 -14.59
N ASP A 201 -2.66 -2.00 -13.55
CA ASP A 201 -1.21 -1.88 -13.63
C ASP A 201 -0.58 -3.29 -13.67
N LEU A 202 -0.49 -3.86 -14.87
CA LEU A 202 0.01 -5.22 -15.09
C LEU A 202 1.51 -5.36 -14.84
N ASP A 203 2.28 -4.26 -14.83
CA ASP A 203 3.71 -4.28 -14.52
C ASP A 203 3.98 -4.69 -13.07
N GLN A 204 2.98 -4.53 -12.20
CA GLN A 204 3.02 -4.97 -10.80
C GLN A 204 2.80 -6.48 -10.65
N VAL A 205 2.34 -7.17 -11.70
CA VAL A 205 2.01 -8.59 -11.68
C VAL A 205 3.17 -9.40 -12.27
N LYS A 206 3.99 -9.98 -11.39
CA LYS A 206 5.14 -10.79 -11.79
C LYS A 206 4.68 -12.13 -12.38
N GLY A 207 5.33 -12.57 -13.45
CA GLY A 207 5.03 -13.86 -14.09
C GLY A 207 3.63 -13.92 -14.71
N LEU A 208 3.06 -12.78 -15.11
CA LEU A 208 1.73 -12.73 -15.72
C LEU A 208 1.69 -13.59 -16.99
N ARG A 209 0.81 -14.58 -16.99
CA ARG A 209 0.61 -15.48 -18.14
C ARG A 209 -0.86 -15.79 -18.35
N LYS A 210 -1.23 -15.98 -19.62
CA LYS A 210 -2.53 -16.52 -20.01
C LYS A 210 -2.49 -18.05 -19.89
N VAL A 211 -3.53 -18.62 -19.29
CA VAL A 211 -3.75 -20.06 -19.27
C VAL A 211 -4.40 -20.46 -20.59
N GLU A 212 -3.78 -21.36 -21.34
CA GLU A 212 -4.27 -21.86 -22.63
C GLU A 212 -5.31 -22.98 -22.43
N ALA A 213 -6.46 -22.61 -21.87
CA ALA A 213 -7.59 -23.51 -21.65
C ALA A 213 -8.92 -22.80 -21.93
N GLU A 214 -9.91 -23.55 -22.40
CA GLU A 214 -11.26 -23.02 -22.60
C GLU A 214 -12.03 -22.96 -21.28
N PHE A 215 -12.46 -21.74 -20.90
CA PHE A 215 -13.16 -21.54 -19.66
C PHE A 215 -14.53 -20.86 -19.86
N TYR A 216 -15.60 -21.64 -19.73
CA TYR A 216 -16.98 -21.14 -19.85
C TYR A 216 -17.65 -20.92 -18.48
N SER A 217 -18.44 -19.85 -18.38
CA SER A 217 -19.30 -19.56 -17.22
C SER A 217 -20.72 -19.30 -17.67
N TYR A 218 -21.70 -19.72 -16.87
CA TYR A 218 -23.11 -19.44 -17.17
C TYR A 218 -23.43 -17.96 -16.97
N PHE A 219 -24.07 -17.33 -17.95
CA PHE A 219 -24.69 -16.03 -17.78
C PHE A 219 -25.86 -15.84 -18.76
N ASN A 220 -26.99 -15.34 -18.26
CA ASN A 220 -28.18 -14.99 -19.03
C ASN A 220 -28.65 -16.11 -20.00
N GLY A 221 -28.77 -17.34 -19.47
CA GLY A 221 -29.26 -18.50 -20.24
C GLY A 221 -28.24 -19.16 -21.17
N GLN A 222 -26.99 -18.69 -21.20
CA GLN A 222 -25.95 -19.18 -22.10
C GLN A 222 -24.61 -19.40 -21.40
N SER A 223 -23.72 -20.17 -22.02
CA SER A 223 -22.34 -20.35 -21.57
C SER A 223 -21.40 -19.40 -22.30
N HIS A 224 -20.61 -18.63 -21.55
CA HIS A 224 -19.73 -17.59 -22.10
C HIS A 224 -18.27 -17.88 -21.79
N GLY A 225 -17.43 -17.81 -22.82
CA GLY A 225 -15.99 -18.03 -22.69
C GLY A 225 -15.27 -16.89 -21.94
N ASN A 226 -14.23 -17.24 -21.20
CA ASN A 226 -13.33 -16.33 -20.50
C ASN A 226 -11.88 -16.75 -20.75
N ARG A 227 -10.98 -15.79 -20.69
CA ARG A 227 -9.54 -16.02 -20.58
C ARG A 227 -9.14 -15.89 -19.12
N ILE A 228 -8.31 -16.82 -18.67
CA ILE A 228 -7.77 -16.83 -17.31
C ILE A 228 -6.31 -16.39 -17.39
N TRP A 229 -5.96 -15.41 -16.57
CA TRP A 229 -4.60 -14.93 -16.43
C TRP A 229 -4.14 -15.21 -15.00
N THR A 230 -2.88 -15.61 -14.84
CA THR A 230 -2.29 -15.91 -13.54
C THR A 230 -0.98 -15.16 -13.38
N GLY A 231 -0.67 -14.75 -12.16
CA GLY A 231 0.59 -14.09 -11.81
C GLY A 231 0.71 -13.88 -10.32
N VAL A 232 1.76 -13.19 -9.88
CA VAL A 232 2.08 -13.03 -8.46
C VAL A 232 2.31 -11.55 -8.12
N VAL A 233 1.70 -11.10 -7.02
CA VAL A 233 1.85 -9.73 -6.49
C VAL A 233 2.22 -9.82 -5.01
N TYR A 234 3.37 -9.27 -4.62
CA TYR A 234 3.92 -9.39 -3.25
C TYR A 234 3.92 -10.82 -2.68
N GLY A 235 4.17 -11.81 -3.54
CA GLY A 235 4.17 -13.22 -3.17
C GLY A 235 2.78 -13.85 -3.05
N ILE A 236 1.70 -13.11 -3.34
CA ILE A 236 0.31 -13.60 -3.35
C ILE A 236 -0.07 -13.99 -4.77
N GLY A 237 -0.63 -15.20 -4.93
CA GLY A 237 -1.14 -15.65 -6.23
C GLY A 237 -2.38 -14.87 -6.65
N VAL A 238 -2.36 -14.33 -7.86
CA VAL A 238 -3.44 -13.52 -8.44
C VAL A 238 -3.97 -14.21 -9.69
N THR A 239 -5.28 -14.36 -9.77
CA THR A 239 -6.01 -14.83 -10.96
C THR A 239 -6.89 -13.70 -11.50
N LEU A 240 -6.74 -13.36 -12.79
CA LEU A 240 -7.58 -12.39 -13.47
C LEU A 240 -8.54 -13.10 -14.43
N ILE A 241 -9.82 -12.76 -14.36
CA ILE A 241 -10.85 -13.31 -15.25
C ILE A 241 -11.24 -12.26 -16.29
N GLU A 242 -11.09 -12.60 -17.56
CA GLU A 242 -11.39 -11.74 -18.71
C GLU A 242 -12.50 -12.35 -19.58
N PRO A 243 -13.71 -11.77 -19.61
CA PRO A 243 -14.78 -12.26 -20.48
C PRO A 243 -14.44 -12.07 -21.97
N ILE A 244 -14.64 -13.09 -22.82
CA ILE A 244 -14.30 -13.02 -24.25
C ILE A 244 -15.36 -12.29 -25.08
N PHE A 245 -16.63 -12.65 -24.90
CA PHE A 245 -17.75 -12.06 -25.66
C PHE A 245 -18.35 -10.82 -24.97
N TYR A 246 -18.01 -10.60 -23.71
CA TYR A 246 -18.43 -9.49 -22.87
C TYR A 246 -17.25 -8.60 -22.47
N LEU A 247 -16.29 -8.39 -23.37
CA LEU A 247 -15.12 -7.55 -23.09
C LEU A 247 -15.53 -6.17 -22.54
N GLY A 248 -16.64 -5.62 -23.04
CA GLY A 248 -17.21 -4.37 -22.57
C GLY A 248 -17.66 -4.34 -21.11
N LEU A 249 -17.70 -5.46 -20.37
CA LEU A 249 -17.97 -5.44 -18.93
C LEU A 249 -16.79 -4.84 -18.15
N PHE A 250 -15.55 -5.21 -18.46
CA PHE A 250 -14.38 -4.75 -17.67
C PHE A 250 -13.39 -3.91 -18.49
N ASN A 251 -13.59 -3.82 -19.80
CA ASN A 251 -12.86 -2.90 -20.66
C ASN A 251 -13.47 -1.49 -20.64
N ARG A 252 -13.34 -0.80 -19.50
CA ARG A 252 -13.85 0.55 -19.28
C ARG A 252 -12.90 1.39 -18.43
N GLU A 253 -13.06 2.71 -18.50
CA GLU A 253 -12.25 3.70 -17.80
C GLU A 253 -12.39 3.61 -16.26
N LYS A 254 -13.63 3.48 -15.76
CA LYS A 254 -13.91 3.44 -14.32
C LYS A 254 -14.09 2.00 -13.85
N ILE A 255 -13.85 1.77 -12.56
CA ILE A 255 -14.13 0.47 -11.93
C ILE A 255 -15.61 0.37 -11.54
N TYR A 256 -16.20 1.44 -11.01
CA TYR A 256 -17.58 1.50 -10.51
C TYR A 256 -18.34 2.72 -11.06
N GLY A 257 -19.65 2.71 -10.84
CA GLY A 257 -20.56 3.80 -11.14
C GLY A 257 -21.27 3.65 -12.48
N TYR A 258 -21.30 2.45 -13.07
CA TYR A 258 -22.07 2.19 -14.28
C TYR A 258 -23.47 1.66 -13.92
N SER A 259 -24.43 1.91 -14.81
CA SER A 259 -25.81 1.45 -14.66
C SER A 259 -25.95 -0.08 -14.66
N ASP A 260 -24.97 -0.78 -15.22
CA ASP A 260 -24.90 -2.24 -15.32
C ASP A 260 -23.87 -2.87 -14.36
N ASP A 261 -23.45 -2.16 -13.30
CA ASP A 261 -22.51 -2.70 -12.32
C ASP A 261 -23.02 -4.00 -11.67
N PHE A 262 -24.34 -4.13 -11.48
CA PHE A 262 -24.92 -5.37 -11.00
C PHE A 262 -24.58 -6.54 -11.93
N GLU A 263 -24.84 -6.40 -13.23
CA GLU A 263 -24.59 -7.41 -14.25
C GLU A 263 -23.10 -7.75 -14.35
N ARG A 264 -22.24 -6.72 -14.33
CA ARG A 264 -20.77 -6.87 -14.37
C ARG A 264 -20.28 -7.73 -13.22
N PHE A 265 -20.58 -7.35 -11.99
CA PHE A 265 -20.06 -8.05 -10.82
C PHE A 265 -20.76 -9.38 -10.55
N THR A 266 -22.00 -9.53 -11.01
CA THR A 266 -22.71 -10.83 -11.00
C THR A 266 -22.06 -11.82 -11.96
N TYR A 267 -21.71 -11.39 -13.18
CA TYR A 267 -20.94 -12.21 -14.12
C TYR A 267 -19.62 -12.65 -13.51
N PHE A 268 -18.84 -11.70 -12.96
CA PHE A 268 -17.55 -11.98 -12.35
C PHE A 268 -17.64 -12.93 -11.15
N SER A 269 -18.63 -12.71 -10.27
CA SER A 269 -18.90 -13.58 -9.13
C SER A 269 -19.18 -15.02 -9.56
N ARG A 270 -20.00 -15.20 -10.60
CA ARG A 270 -20.31 -16.51 -11.16
C ARG A 270 -19.07 -17.17 -11.79
N ALA A 271 -18.35 -16.43 -12.62
CA ALA A 271 -17.14 -16.92 -13.28
C ALA A 271 -16.03 -17.30 -12.28
N SER A 272 -15.91 -16.58 -11.17
CA SER A 272 -14.95 -16.91 -10.10
C SER A 272 -15.25 -18.26 -9.45
N LEU A 273 -16.52 -18.56 -9.17
CA LEU A 273 -16.91 -19.87 -8.63
C LEU A 273 -16.74 -21.00 -9.64
N ASP A 274 -17.12 -20.77 -10.91
CA ASP A 274 -16.88 -21.72 -11.99
C ASP A 274 -15.36 -22.01 -12.12
N TYR A 275 -14.49 -21.01 -11.90
CA TYR A 275 -13.02 -21.16 -11.93
C TYR A 275 -12.53 -22.03 -10.79
N LEU A 276 -13.00 -21.82 -9.56
CA LEU A 276 -12.64 -22.65 -8.42
C LEU A 276 -12.98 -24.12 -8.67
N VAL A 277 -14.18 -24.40 -9.17
CA VAL A 277 -14.62 -25.78 -9.43
C VAL A 277 -13.84 -26.42 -10.58
N LYS A 278 -13.58 -25.70 -11.68
CA LYS A 278 -12.84 -26.25 -12.82
C LYS A 278 -11.37 -26.48 -12.50
N SER A 279 -10.73 -25.57 -11.78
CA SER A 279 -9.37 -25.75 -11.27
C SER A 279 -9.30 -26.81 -10.16
N GLY A 280 -10.44 -27.22 -9.58
CA GLY A 280 -10.48 -28.18 -8.48
C GLY A 280 -9.97 -27.63 -7.15
N LYS A 281 -9.99 -26.30 -6.99
CA LYS A 281 -9.64 -25.63 -5.73
C LYS A 281 -10.74 -25.84 -4.69
N GLN A 282 -10.33 -26.11 -3.46
CA GLN A 282 -11.22 -26.26 -2.31
C GLN A 282 -10.66 -25.46 -1.14
N PRO A 283 -10.76 -24.12 -1.17
CA PRO A 283 -10.22 -23.30 -0.10
C PRO A 283 -10.97 -23.57 1.21
N ASP A 284 -10.29 -23.46 2.35
CA ASP A 284 -10.96 -23.49 3.65
C ASP A 284 -11.89 -22.29 3.80
N ILE A 285 -11.44 -21.12 3.32
CA ILE A 285 -12.16 -19.85 3.43
C ILE A 285 -12.25 -19.19 2.06
N LEU A 286 -13.48 -18.94 1.63
CA LEU A 286 -13.80 -18.02 0.54
C LEU A 286 -14.15 -16.66 1.13
N HIS A 287 -13.27 -15.67 0.94
CA HIS A 287 -13.43 -14.35 1.52
C HIS A 287 -13.92 -13.35 0.48
N ILE A 288 -15.18 -12.94 0.61
CA ILE A 288 -15.87 -12.02 -0.29
C ILE A 288 -16.01 -10.63 0.34
N HIS A 289 -16.08 -9.59 -0.48
CA HIS A 289 -16.02 -8.19 -0.06
C HIS A 289 -17.09 -7.33 -0.73
N ASN A 290 -17.76 -6.51 0.09
CA ASN A 290 -18.79 -5.54 -0.31
C ASN A 290 -19.92 -6.13 -1.17
N TRP A 291 -20.82 -5.29 -1.67
CA TRP A 291 -22.00 -5.75 -2.41
C TRP A 291 -21.61 -6.39 -3.75
N GLU A 292 -20.50 -5.97 -4.35
CA GLU A 292 -20.04 -6.40 -5.67
C GLU A 292 -19.84 -7.92 -5.73
N THR A 293 -19.34 -8.52 -4.64
CA THR A 293 -19.11 -9.97 -4.58
C THR A 293 -20.06 -10.69 -3.62
N ALA A 294 -21.01 -9.97 -3.00
CA ALA A 294 -21.95 -10.54 -2.04
C ALA A 294 -22.90 -11.59 -2.65
N ILE A 295 -23.17 -11.52 -3.96
CA ILE A 295 -23.99 -12.52 -4.67
C ILE A 295 -23.33 -13.91 -4.75
N ILE A 296 -22.03 -14.01 -4.46
CA ILE A 296 -21.33 -15.29 -4.29
C ILE A 296 -21.97 -16.12 -3.19
N GLY A 297 -22.46 -15.49 -2.12
CA GLY A 297 -23.14 -16.19 -1.02
C GLY A 297 -24.26 -17.12 -1.49
N PRO A 298 -25.36 -16.60 -2.06
CA PRO A 298 -26.43 -17.45 -2.58
C PRO A 298 -25.98 -18.38 -3.71
N LEU A 299 -25.12 -17.92 -4.64
CA LEU A 299 -24.58 -18.77 -5.70
C LEU A 299 -23.89 -20.02 -5.14
N PHE A 300 -23.00 -19.82 -4.17
CA PHE A 300 -22.22 -20.87 -3.54
C PHE A 300 -23.13 -21.95 -2.96
N TRP A 301 -24.10 -21.55 -2.12
CA TRP A 301 -24.97 -22.51 -1.43
C TRP A 301 -25.99 -23.19 -2.34
N ASP A 302 -26.59 -22.47 -3.28
CA ASP A 302 -27.65 -23.03 -4.13
C ASP A 302 -27.11 -23.86 -5.30
N ILE A 303 -25.92 -23.53 -5.82
CA ILE A 303 -25.39 -24.11 -7.06
C ILE A 303 -24.10 -24.92 -6.85
N PHE A 304 -23.15 -24.41 -6.06
CA PHE A 304 -21.78 -24.95 -6.04
C PHE A 304 -21.45 -25.90 -4.89
N VAL A 305 -22.21 -25.86 -3.78
CA VAL A 305 -21.99 -26.78 -2.65
C VAL A 305 -22.42 -28.21 -3.01
N ASN A 306 -23.49 -28.36 -3.77
CA ASN A 306 -24.03 -29.67 -4.14
C ASN A 306 -23.17 -30.28 -5.26
N ASN A 307 -22.41 -31.32 -4.94
CA ASN A 307 -21.67 -32.18 -5.88
C ASN A 307 -20.49 -31.53 -6.64
N GLN A 308 -20.01 -30.33 -6.25
CA GLN A 308 -18.88 -29.67 -6.94
C GLN A 308 -17.62 -29.47 -6.08
N GLY A 309 -17.55 -30.10 -4.91
CA GLY A 309 -16.33 -30.14 -4.09
C GLY A 309 -16.11 -28.96 -3.13
N LEU A 310 -17.03 -27.98 -3.08
CA LEU A 310 -16.91 -26.82 -2.18
C LEU A 310 -17.62 -26.97 -0.83
N GLY A 311 -18.11 -28.17 -0.47
CA GLY A 311 -18.90 -28.37 0.76
C GLY A 311 -18.17 -28.12 2.08
N SER A 312 -16.83 -28.26 2.08
CA SER A 312 -15.98 -27.97 3.25
C SER A 312 -15.65 -26.47 3.38
N THR A 313 -15.68 -25.72 2.28
CA THR A 313 -15.39 -24.29 2.24
C THR A 313 -16.39 -23.49 3.09
N ARG A 314 -15.90 -22.44 3.76
CA ARG A 314 -16.72 -21.49 4.52
C ARG A 314 -16.59 -20.09 3.94
N ILE A 315 -17.70 -19.34 3.93
CA ILE A 315 -17.73 -17.98 3.42
C ILE A 315 -17.51 -16.98 4.56
N LEU A 316 -16.50 -16.14 4.39
CA LEU A 316 -16.29 -14.94 5.18
C LEU A 316 -16.65 -13.72 4.33
N PHE A 317 -17.47 -12.83 4.86
CA PHE A 317 -17.83 -11.58 4.17
C PHE A 317 -17.28 -10.37 4.91
N THR A 318 -16.53 -9.50 4.24
CA THR A 318 -16.17 -8.18 4.78
C THR A 318 -17.02 -7.09 4.12
N CYS A 319 -17.68 -6.28 4.95
CA CYS A 319 -18.39 -5.08 4.55
C CYS A 319 -17.59 -3.84 4.96
N HIS A 320 -17.15 -3.06 3.98
CA HIS A 320 -16.41 -1.81 4.20
C HIS A 320 -17.32 -0.60 4.49
N GLY A 321 -18.61 -0.72 4.17
CA GLY A 321 -19.61 0.31 4.43
C GLY A 321 -20.98 -0.08 3.88
N PHE A 322 -22.03 0.54 4.42
CA PHE A 322 -23.43 0.26 4.06
C PHE A 322 -24.02 1.29 3.07
N GLY A 323 -23.21 2.25 2.61
CA GLY A 323 -23.64 3.30 1.70
C GLY A 323 -23.99 2.79 0.29
N SER A 324 -23.36 1.70 -0.16
CA SER A 324 -23.70 1.03 -1.42
C SER A 324 -24.18 -0.39 -1.14
N GLN A 325 -25.48 -0.64 -1.35
CA GLN A 325 -26.11 -1.94 -1.07
C GLN A 325 -26.49 -2.73 -2.32
N CYS A 326 -26.56 -2.06 -3.47
CA CYS A 326 -27.11 -2.55 -4.73
C CYS A 326 -28.53 -3.14 -4.59
N LEU A 327 -29.53 -2.33 -4.96
CA LEU A 327 -30.92 -2.73 -4.97
C LEU A 327 -31.38 -2.98 -6.41
N GLU A 328 -31.90 -4.18 -6.67
CA GLU A 328 -32.23 -4.61 -8.03
C GLU A 328 -33.56 -5.34 -8.14
N LYS A 329 -34.06 -5.47 -9.37
CA LYS A 329 -35.26 -6.28 -9.62
C LYS A 329 -34.94 -7.77 -9.42
N PRO A 330 -35.81 -8.55 -8.75
CA PRO A 330 -35.58 -9.96 -8.48
C PRO A 330 -35.23 -10.79 -9.73
N ASP A 331 -35.88 -10.52 -10.86
CA ASP A 331 -35.67 -11.26 -12.12
C ASP A 331 -34.21 -11.25 -12.58
N LYS A 332 -33.45 -10.19 -12.25
CA LYS A 332 -32.03 -10.11 -12.60
C LYS A 332 -31.19 -11.21 -11.94
N LEU A 333 -31.64 -11.84 -10.86
CA LEU A 333 -30.94 -12.98 -10.25
C LEU A 333 -30.79 -14.16 -11.22
N ALA A 334 -31.74 -14.35 -12.13
CA ALA A 334 -31.70 -15.40 -13.16
C ALA A 334 -30.50 -15.26 -14.11
N LEU A 335 -29.91 -14.06 -14.23
CA LEU A 335 -28.73 -13.83 -15.05
C LEU A 335 -27.55 -14.73 -14.62
N CYS A 336 -27.40 -15.04 -13.34
CA CYS A 336 -26.34 -15.95 -12.86
C CYS A 336 -26.83 -17.37 -12.55
N GLY A 337 -28.08 -17.68 -12.90
CA GLY A 337 -28.68 -19.01 -12.74
C GLY A 337 -29.34 -19.22 -11.38
N LEU A 338 -29.50 -18.16 -10.59
CA LEU A 338 -30.27 -18.20 -9.36
C LEU A 338 -31.77 -18.10 -9.64
N ASP A 339 -32.59 -18.76 -8.82
CA ASP A 339 -34.05 -18.69 -8.90
C ASP A 339 -34.58 -17.45 -8.15
N PRO A 340 -35.17 -16.46 -8.85
CA PRO A 340 -35.71 -15.25 -8.23
C PRO A 340 -36.79 -15.55 -7.18
N SER A 341 -37.68 -16.51 -7.46
CA SER A 341 -38.84 -16.79 -6.60
C SER A 341 -38.42 -17.36 -5.24
N ARG A 342 -37.37 -18.19 -5.24
CA ARG A 342 -36.79 -18.78 -4.03
C ARG A 342 -36.02 -17.75 -3.18
N LEU A 343 -35.43 -16.74 -3.82
CA LEU A 343 -34.53 -15.80 -3.15
C LEU A 343 -35.17 -14.45 -2.80
N HIS A 344 -36.26 -14.07 -3.45
CA HIS A 344 -36.99 -12.83 -3.17
C HIS A 344 -37.92 -12.98 -1.96
N ARG A 345 -37.29 -13.24 -0.80
CA ARG A 345 -37.96 -13.42 0.49
C ARG A 345 -37.31 -12.60 1.59
N ALA A 346 -38.08 -12.22 2.60
CA ALA A 346 -37.63 -11.40 3.71
C ALA A 346 -36.44 -12.00 4.48
N ASP A 347 -36.41 -13.32 4.63
CA ASP A 347 -35.31 -14.08 5.26
C ASP A 347 -34.11 -14.32 4.33
N ARG A 348 -34.21 -13.89 3.06
CA ARG A 348 -33.22 -14.06 1.99
C ARG A 348 -32.77 -12.69 1.46
N LEU A 349 -32.97 -12.41 0.17
CA LEU A 349 -32.45 -11.21 -0.49
C LEU A 349 -33.44 -10.05 -0.55
N GLN A 350 -34.72 -10.22 -0.18
CA GLN A 350 -35.69 -9.12 -0.26
C GLN A 350 -35.25 -7.93 0.59
N ASP A 351 -35.29 -6.73 0.03
CA ASP A 351 -34.94 -5.51 0.77
C ASP A 351 -35.95 -5.23 1.90
N ASN A 352 -35.45 -4.71 3.02
CA ASN A 352 -36.28 -4.47 4.21
C ASN A 352 -37.27 -3.30 4.00
N SER A 353 -36.86 -2.29 3.22
CA SER A 353 -37.63 -1.06 2.98
C SER A 353 -38.37 -1.14 1.65
N LYS A 354 -37.66 -1.45 0.56
CA LYS A 354 -38.18 -1.57 -0.81
C LYS A 354 -38.47 -3.03 -1.14
N ARG A 355 -39.50 -3.62 -0.52
CA ARG A 355 -39.81 -5.06 -0.59
C ARG A 355 -39.99 -5.66 -2.00
N HIS A 356 -40.23 -4.84 -3.03
CA HIS A 356 -40.30 -5.30 -4.43
C HIS A 356 -38.91 -5.52 -5.06
N LEU A 357 -37.84 -5.14 -4.37
CA LEU A 357 -36.45 -5.29 -4.81
C LEU A 357 -35.70 -6.34 -3.98
N VAL A 358 -34.58 -6.79 -4.52
CA VAL A 358 -33.55 -7.54 -3.81
C VAL A 358 -32.40 -6.63 -3.42
N ASN A 359 -31.76 -6.93 -2.30
CA ASN A 359 -30.60 -6.22 -1.76
C ASN A 359 -29.40 -7.18 -1.77
N ILE A 360 -28.41 -6.88 -2.60
CA ILE A 360 -27.29 -7.81 -2.83
C ILE A 360 -26.33 -7.83 -1.64
N LEU A 361 -26.08 -6.67 -1.01
CA LEU A 361 -25.29 -6.59 0.22
C LEU A 361 -25.93 -7.39 1.37
N LYS A 362 -27.26 -7.35 1.50
CA LYS A 362 -28.02 -8.22 2.42
C LYS A 362 -27.70 -9.69 2.19
N GLY A 363 -27.54 -10.12 0.93
CA GLY A 363 -27.14 -11.47 0.59
C GLY A 363 -25.80 -11.88 1.18
N GLY A 364 -24.80 -11.01 1.12
CA GLY A 364 -23.49 -11.22 1.75
C GLY A 364 -23.61 -11.42 3.25
N ILE A 365 -24.50 -10.67 3.91
CA ILE A 365 -24.79 -10.85 5.34
C ILE A 365 -25.50 -12.18 5.58
N VAL A 366 -26.59 -12.48 4.87
CA VAL A 366 -27.44 -13.65 5.14
C VAL A 366 -26.71 -14.97 4.87
N TYR A 367 -25.96 -15.06 3.77
CA TYR A 367 -25.37 -16.32 3.29
C TYR A 367 -23.94 -16.58 3.79
N SER A 368 -23.28 -15.63 4.45
CA SER A 368 -21.92 -15.86 4.97
C SER A 368 -21.92 -16.53 6.34
N ASN A 369 -20.90 -17.35 6.61
CA ASN A 369 -20.72 -17.99 7.91
C ASN A 369 -20.30 -16.98 8.99
N LYS A 370 -19.45 -16.02 8.62
CA LYS A 370 -19.06 -14.87 9.45
C LYS A 370 -19.07 -13.60 8.61
N VAL A 371 -19.36 -12.49 9.27
CA VAL A 371 -19.43 -11.16 8.64
C VAL A 371 -18.54 -10.20 9.41
N VAL A 372 -17.51 -9.68 8.76
CA VAL A 372 -16.66 -8.62 9.30
C VAL A 372 -17.22 -7.27 8.86
N MET A 373 -17.45 -6.38 9.80
CA MET A 373 -17.79 -4.99 9.54
C MET A 373 -16.59 -4.13 9.86
N MET A 374 -16.11 -3.41 8.85
CA MET A 374 -15.03 -2.44 9.04
C MET A 374 -15.63 -1.19 9.70
N SER A 375 -15.20 -0.90 10.92
CA SER A 375 -15.67 0.27 11.65
C SER A 375 -14.70 0.66 12.76
N SER A 376 -14.57 1.97 13.00
CA SER A 376 -13.95 2.50 14.23
C SER A 376 -14.86 2.35 15.45
N ILE A 377 -16.14 2.02 15.25
CA ILE A 377 -17.09 1.79 16.34
C ILE A 377 -16.93 0.35 16.86
N HIS A 378 -16.61 0.22 18.15
CA HIS A 378 -16.39 -1.09 18.78
C HIS A 378 -17.67 -1.77 19.31
N SER A 379 -18.85 -1.19 19.04
CA SER A 379 -20.14 -1.71 19.54
C SER A 379 -21.06 -2.15 18.42
N LYS A 380 -21.44 -3.44 18.43
CA LYS A 380 -22.39 -4.02 17.48
C LYS A 380 -23.74 -3.30 17.52
N SER A 381 -24.25 -3.01 18.72
CA SER A 381 -25.57 -2.35 18.87
C SER A 381 -25.57 -0.94 18.29
N ARG A 382 -24.45 -0.23 18.42
CA ARG A 382 -24.32 1.12 17.84
C ARG A 382 -24.29 1.06 16.31
N ILE A 383 -23.48 0.17 15.72
CA ILE A 383 -23.44 -0.02 14.25
C ILE A 383 -24.83 -0.37 13.71
N ILE A 384 -25.51 -1.33 14.36
CA ILE A 384 -26.86 -1.73 13.97
C ILE A 384 -27.80 -0.52 13.98
N ARG A 385 -27.79 0.31 15.02
CA ARG A 385 -28.72 1.44 15.15
C ARG A 385 -28.39 2.65 14.27
N SER A 386 -27.11 2.96 14.06
CA SER A 386 -26.70 4.26 13.50
C SER A 386 -26.14 4.21 12.08
N LEU A 387 -25.73 3.04 11.58
CA LEU A 387 -24.97 2.94 10.32
C LEU A 387 -25.44 1.80 9.41
N SER A 388 -26.62 1.22 9.65
CA SER A 388 -27.06 0.05 8.88
C SER A 388 -27.92 0.39 7.66
N HIS A 389 -28.31 1.66 7.48
CA HIS A 389 -28.99 2.16 6.27
C HIS A 389 -30.19 1.27 5.85
N GLY A 390 -31.08 0.89 6.78
CA GLY A 390 -32.23 0.01 6.50
C GLY A 390 -31.97 -1.48 6.71
N LEU A 391 -30.72 -1.89 6.99
CA LEU A 391 -30.36 -3.27 7.31
C LEU A 391 -30.45 -3.59 8.82
N GLU A 392 -30.92 -2.67 9.66
CA GLU A 392 -31.07 -2.86 11.12
C GLU A 392 -31.74 -4.21 11.46
N PRO A 393 -32.86 -4.60 10.81
CA PRO A 393 -33.52 -5.87 11.09
C PRO A 393 -32.65 -7.08 10.72
N THR A 394 -32.03 -7.06 9.53
CA THR A 394 -31.15 -8.12 9.03
C THR A 394 -29.95 -8.31 9.97
N LEU A 395 -29.29 -7.21 10.35
CA LEU A 395 -28.12 -7.26 11.22
C LEU A 395 -28.46 -7.74 12.62
N SER A 396 -29.64 -7.39 13.13
CA SER A 396 -30.13 -7.84 14.42
C SER A 396 -30.36 -9.35 14.43
N ILE A 397 -30.97 -9.91 13.39
CA ILE A 397 -31.17 -11.37 13.22
C ILE A 397 -29.83 -12.10 13.17
N HIS A 398 -28.83 -11.53 12.50
CA HIS A 398 -27.53 -12.15 12.27
C HIS A 398 -26.42 -11.69 13.23
N LYS A 399 -26.76 -11.08 14.37
CA LYS A 399 -25.82 -10.43 15.29
C LYS A 399 -24.66 -11.32 15.76
N GLU A 400 -24.91 -12.62 15.93
CA GLU A 400 -23.94 -13.59 16.45
C GLU A 400 -22.79 -13.91 15.48
N LYS A 401 -23.02 -13.75 14.17
CA LYS A 401 -21.95 -13.94 13.17
C LYS A 401 -21.21 -12.67 12.81
N LEU A 402 -21.62 -11.52 13.35
CA LEU A 402 -20.95 -10.25 13.13
C LEU A 402 -19.64 -10.17 13.94
N LEU A 403 -18.60 -9.69 13.30
CA LEU A 403 -17.29 -9.36 13.86
C LEU A 403 -16.99 -7.91 13.50
N LEU A 404 -16.42 -7.16 14.43
CA LEU A 404 -16.03 -5.77 14.19
C LEU A 404 -14.52 -5.71 14.06
N ALA A 405 -14.03 -5.12 12.98
CA ALA A 405 -12.61 -4.93 12.76
C ALA A 405 -12.31 -3.44 12.53
N PRO A 406 -11.32 -2.87 13.23
CA PRO A 406 -10.83 -1.53 12.91
C PRO A 406 -10.07 -1.57 11.58
N TYR A 407 -9.93 -0.40 10.96
CA TYR A 407 -9.01 -0.25 9.83
C TYR A 407 -7.57 -0.42 10.30
N GLY A 408 -6.80 -1.24 9.60
CA GLY A 408 -5.37 -1.39 9.82
C GLY A 408 -4.56 -0.28 9.16
N LEU A 409 -3.30 -0.15 9.55
CA LEU A 409 -2.31 0.74 8.94
C LEU A 409 -1.07 -0.08 8.58
N ASP A 410 -0.50 0.16 7.40
CA ASP A 410 0.81 -0.38 7.04
C ASP A 410 1.91 0.55 7.56
N ASP A 411 2.59 0.10 8.61
CA ASP A 411 3.68 0.82 9.28
C ASP A 411 5.00 0.77 8.49
N THR A 412 5.09 0.00 7.41
CA THR A 412 6.25 0.05 6.51
C THR A 412 6.15 1.21 5.53
N VAL A 413 4.93 1.60 5.19
CA VAL A 413 4.62 2.74 4.31
C VAL A 413 4.40 4.01 5.13
N TRP A 414 3.64 3.95 6.22
CA TRP A 414 3.23 5.11 7.02
C TRP A 414 4.00 5.19 8.35
N ASP A 415 5.32 5.40 8.26
CA ASP A 415 6.21 5.58 9.42
C ASP A 415 6.89 6.95 9.38
N PRO A 416 6.49 7.93 10.23
CA PRO A 416 7.05 9.27 10.22
C PRO A 416 8.54 9.33 10.59
N SER A 417 9.10 8.25 11.15
CA SER A 417 10.53 8.16 11.44
C SER A 417 11.37 7.80 10.20
N LYS A 418 10.73 7.25 9.17
CA LYS A 418 11.38 6.77 7.93
C LYS A 418 10.86 7.44 6.67
N ASP A 419 9.71 8.10 6.75
CA ASP A 419 9.05 8.75 5.62
C ASP A 419 9.97 9.80 4.97
N LYS A 420 10.12 9.68 3.65
CA LYS A 420 10.96 10.54 2.82
C LYS A 420 10.19 11.74 2.28
N HIS A 421 8.86 11.72 2.35
CA HIS A 421 8.00 12.83 1.94
C HIS A 421 7.89 13.89 3.04
N LEU A 422 8.28 13.56 4.28
CA LEU A 422 8.34 14.52 5.37
C LEU A 422 9.60 15.40 5.30
N PRO A 423 9.47 16.72 5.42
CA PRO A 423 10.63 17.64 5.51
C PRO A 423 11.56 17.35 6.68
N ALA A 424 11.01 16.78 7.77
CA ALA A 424 11.77 16.31 8.91
C ALA A 424 11.08 15.07 9.49
N LYS A 425 11.87 14.05 9.81
CA LYS A 425 11.41 12.83 10.46
C LYS A 425 11.09 13.11 11.93
N TYR A 426 10.16 12.35 12.50
CA TYR A 426 9.80 12.43 13.91
C TYR A 426 9.29 11.08 14.43
N SER A 427 9.26 10.93 15.74
CA SER A 427 8.75 9.73 16.42
C SER A 427 7.85 10.11 17.60
N ALA A 428 7.32 9.12 18.30
CA ALA A 428 6.59 9.33 19.55
C ALA A 428 7.50 9.93 20.65
N ASP A 429 8.79 9.58 20.64
CA ASP A 429 9.77 10.03 21.63
C ASP A 429 10.38 11.41 21.26
N ASP A 430 10.43 11.76 19.97
CA ASP A 430 10.88 13.07 19.51
C ASP A 430 9.91 13.70 18.49
N THR A 431 9.08 14.62 18.97
CA THR A 431 8.07 15.31 18.17
C THR A 431 8.59 16.60 17.53
N LYS A 432 9.87 16.97 17.67
CA LYS A 432 10.41 18.24 17.14
C LYS A 432 10.23 18.34 15.62
N GLY A 433 10.43 17.22 14.90
CA GLY A 433 10.23 17.16 13.45
C GLY A 433 8.79 17.51 13.03
N LYS A 434 7.78 17.21 13.85
CA LYS A 434 6.37 17.56 13.57
C LYS A 434 6.16 19.08 13.45
N THR A 435 6.87 19.88 14.25
CA THR A 435 6.82 21.34 14.15
C THR A 435 7.39 21.83 12.82
N ILE A 436 8.50 21.23 12.36
CA ILE A 436 9.10 21.54 11.05
C ILE A 436 8.13 21.18 9.92
N CYS A 437 7.53 19.98 9.96
CA CYS A 437 6.53 19.55 8.99
C CYS A 437 5.32 20.50 8.95
N LYS A 438 4.83 20.94 10.11
CA LYS A 438 3.73 21.90 10.21
C LYS A 438 4.06 23.24 9.57
N VAL A 439 5.25 23.80 9.86
CA VAL A 439 5.68 25.08 9.26
C VAL A 439 5.82 24.94 7.75
N ALA A 440 6.44 23.87 7.27
CA ALA A 440 6.59 23.58 5.85
C ALA A 440 5.23 23.45 5.14
N LEU A 441 4.27 22.72 5.74
CA LEU A 441 2.90 22.62 5.21
C LEU A 441 2.24 23.99 5.12
N LEU A 442 2.26 24.80 6.18
CA LEU A 442 1.65 26.14 6.16
C LEU A 442 2.30 27.08 5.15
N GLN A 443 3.62 26.96 4.95
CA GLN A 443 4.35 27.71 3.91
C GLN A 443 3.92 27.30 2.51
N GLN A 444 3.86 25.99 2.24
CA GLN A 444 3.41 25.45 0.96
C GLN A 444 1.97 25.86 0.64
N LEU A 445 1.14 26.05 1.68
CA LEU A 445 -0.25 26.49 1.56
C LEU A 445 -0.44 28.02 1.56
N GLY A 446 0.63 28.82 1.62
CA GLY A 446 0.54 30.28 1.65
C GLY A 446 -0.07 30.87 2.94
N LEU A 447 -0.20 30.07 4.01
CA LEU A 447 -0.72 30.48 5.32
C LEU A 447 0.37 31.05 6.25
N SER A 448 1.53 31.38 5.69
CA SER A 448 2.77 31.71 6.40
C SER A 448 2.70 32.95 7.29
N ARG A 449 1.79 33.90 7.04
CA ARG A 449 1.65 35.14 7.85
C ARG A 449 1.22 34.91 9.30
N HIS A 450 0.79 33.69 9.64
CA HIS A 450 0.37 33.29 10.99
C HIS A 450 1.07 32.02 11.50
N ALA A 451 2.19 31.63 10.88
CA ALA A 451 2.96 30.44 11.23
C ALA A 451 3.80 30.65 12.51
N SER A 452 3.14 30.92 13.63
CA SER A 452 3.76 30.73 14.95
C SER A 452 3.63 29.26 15.36
N SER A 453 4.61 28.73 16.08
CA SER A 453 4.57 27.35 16.62
C SER A 453 3.29 27.07 17.43
N SER A 454 2.69 28.12 18.01
CA SER A 454 1.47 28.10 18.84
C SER A 454 0.15 27.96 18.07
N THR A 455 0.10 28.16 16.75
CA THR A 455 -1.16 28.12 15.99
C THR A 455 -1.68 26.69 15.88
N THR A 456 -2.89 26.37 16.35
CA THR A 456 -3.44 25.01 16.19
C THR A 456 -3.87 24.78 14.74
N VAL A 457 -3.40 23.69 14.12
CA VAL A 457 -3.78 23.32 12.75
C VAL A 457 -4.59 22.02 12.81
N VAL A 458 -5.76 22.03 12.18
CA VAL A 458 -6.67 20.90 12.07
C VAL A 458 -6.72 20.47 10.60
N GLY A 459 -6.27 19.25 10.31
CA GLY A 459 -6.40 18.63 8.99
C GLY A 459 -7.67 17.79 8.92
N CYS A 460 -8.54 18.09 7.98
CA CYS A 460 -9.78 17.36 7.71
C CYS A 460 -9.68 16.74 6.31
N ILE A 461 -9.50 15.42 6.24
CA ILE A 461 -9.37 14.67 4.98
C ILE A 461 -10.64 13.85 4.75
N TYR A 462 -11.32 14.07 3.64
CA TYR A 462 -12.58 13.40 3.28
C TYR A 462 -12.47 12.74 1.91
N SER A 463 -12.85 11.46 1.83
CA SER A 463 -12.95 10.73 0.56
C SER A 463 -14.29 10.97 -0.16
N ASN A 464 -15.33 11.36 0.58
CA ASN A 464 -16.63 11.81 0.06
C ASN A 464 -17.33 12.66 1.14
N PHE A 465 -17.82 13.83 0.77
CA PHE A 465 -18.46 14.78 1.70
C PHE A 465 -19.96 14.51 1.91
N THR A 466 -20.57 13.57 1.19
CA THR A 466 -22.02 13.26 1.35
C THR A 466 -22.38 12.76 2.75
N ASP A 467 -21.41 12.21 3.48
CA ASP A 467 -21.60 11.70 4.84
C ASP A 467 -21.22 12.74 5.92
N VAL A 468 -20.86 13.95 5.51
CA VAL A 468 -20.45 15.03 6.42
C VAL A 468 -21.64 15.96 6.64
N ASP A 469 -22.06 16.09 7.90
CA ASP A 469 -23.00 17.13 8.29
C ASP A 469 -22.31 18.50 8.21
N ILE A 470 -22.51 19.17 7.08
CA ILE A 470 -21.88 20.46 6.75
C ILE A 470 -22.26 21.53 7.78
N GLU A 471 -23.46 21.51 8.35
CA GLU A 471 -23.88 22.52 9.33
C GLU A 471 -23.21 22.32 10.69
N ASN A 472 -23.07 21.07 11.12
CA ASN A 472 -22.27 20.75 12.30
C ASN A 472 -20.78 21.07 12.09
N LEU A 473 -20.25 20.83 10.89
CA LEU A 473 -18.89 21.21 10.54
C LEU A 473 -18.70 22.74 10.55
N LYS A 474 -19.66 23.50 10.00
CA LYS A 474 -19.69 24.97 10.03
C LYS A 474 -19.67 25.50 11.45
N SER A 475 -20.49 24.93 12.34
CA SER A 475 -20.57 25.38 13.73
C SER A 475 -19.27 25.10 14.49
N ALA A 476 -18.70 23.90 14.33
CA ALA A 476 -17.40 23.53 14.90
C ALA A 476 -16.27 24.44 14.41
N PHE A 477 -16.25 24.73 13.11
CA PHE A 477 -15.29 25.65 12.51
C PHE A 477 -15.39 27.06 13.10
N ARG A 478 -16.61 27.64 13.16
CA ARG A 478 -16.82 29.00 13.70
C ARG A 478 -16.33 29.11 15.15
N LEU A 479 -16.54 28.07 15.97
CA LEU A 479 -16.09 28.03 17.35
C LEU A 479 -14.56 27.95 17.46
N ALA A 480 -13.93 27.07 16.69
CA ALA A 480 -12.48 26.85 16.74
C ALA A 480 -11.67 28.01 16.12
N SER A 481 -12.18 28.63 15.06
CA SER A 481 -11.55 29.80 14.42
C SER A 481 -11.54 31.03 15.33
N ARG A 482 -12.57 31.22 16.17
CA ARG A 482 -12.57 32.25 17.23
C ARG A 482 -11.46 32.05 18.26
N ARG A 483 -10.93 30.83 18.39
CA ARG A 483 -9.82 30.47 19.28
C ARG A 483 -8.46 30.42 18.55
N GLY A 484 -8.40 30.90 17.31
CA GLY A 484 -7.16 30.96 16.53
C GLY A 484 -6.72 29.64 15.90
N ALA A 485 -7.59 28.64 15.80
CA ALA A 485 -7.30 27.42 15.06
C ALA A 485 -7.42 27.66 13.54
N GLN A 486 -6.55 27.02 12.76
CA GLN A 486 -6.58 26.99 11.31
C GLN A 486 -7.05 25.61 10.84
N PHE A 487 -7.79 25.58 9.73
CA PHE A 487 -8.30 24.34 9.16
C PHE A 487 -7.79 24.13 7.74
N ILE A 488 -7.35 22.91 7.47
CA ILE A 488 -6.98 22.46 6.13
C ILE A 488 -8.00 21.40 5.76
N PHE A 489 -8.73 21.63 4.67
CA PHE A 489 -9.69 20.67 4.15
C PHE A 489 -9.14 20.06 2.87
N MET A 490 -9.12 18.74 2.85
CA MET A 490 -8.69 18.00 1.69
C MET A 490 -9.78 16.98 1.36
N GLY A 491 -10.25 16.98 0.13
CA GLY A 491 -11.21 15.98 -0.27
C GLY A 491 -11.67 16.16 -1.69
N THR A 492 -12.32 15.13 -2.20
CA THR A 492 -12.95 15.13 -3.51
C THR A 492 -14.41 14.76 -3.34
N SER A 493 -15.28 15.50 -4.02
CA SER A 493 -16.68 15.09 -4.16
C SER A 493 -16.99 14.95 -5.65
N LYS A 494 -17.57 13.80 -6.01
CA LYS A 494 -18.18 13.60 -7.33
C LYS A 494 -19.54 14.30 -7.44
N VAL A 495 -20.09 14.75 -6.31
CA VAL A 495 -21.37 15.45 -6.23
C VAL A 495 -21.11 16.96 -6.31
N GLU A 496 -21.52 17.55 -7.44
CA GLU A 496 -21.29 18.96 -7.76
C GLU A 496 -21.90 19.90 -6.72
N SER A 497 -23.08 19.58 -6.19
CA SER A 497 -23.74 20.38 -5.15
C SER A 497 -22.93 20.50 -3.85
N VAL A 498 -22.15 19.48 -3.51
CA VAL A 498 -21.28 19.49 -2.34
C VAL A 498 -20.02 20.32 -2.59
N ASN A 499 -19.46 20.24 -3.80
CA ASN A 499 -18.37 21.14 -4.22
C ASN A 499 -18.85 22.60 -4.19
N THR A 500 -20.07 22.87 -4.67
CA THR A 500 -20.67 24.21 -4.60
C THR A 500 -20.88 24.67 -3.16
N ALA A 501 -21.40 23.81 -2.27
CA ALA A 501 -21.60 24.14 -0.87
C ALA A 501 -20.26 24.43 -0.14
N LEU A 502 -19.20 23.72 -0.49
CA LEU A 502 -17.85 23.95 0.04
C LEU A 502 -17.20 25.22 -0.51
N GLU A 503 -17.40 25.53 -1.79
CA GLU A 503 -16.96 26.80 -2.38
C GLU A 503 -17.73 27.99 -1.78
N LEU A 504 -19.02 27.84 -1.51
CA LEU A 504 -19.79 28.83 -0.76
C LEU A 504 -19.27 28.97 0.68
N PHE A 505 -18.97 27.86 1.36
CA PHE A 505 -18.37 27.86 2.70
C PHE A 505 -17.00 28.56 2.72
N LYS A 506 -16.18 28.35 1.69
CA LYS A 506 -14.90 29.04 1.49
C LYS A 506 -15.07 30.54 1.26
N LYS A 507 -16.11 30.98 0.56
CA LYS A 507 -16.43 32.41 0.38
C LYS A 507 -16.96 33.06 1.65
N GLU A 508 -17.72 32.32 2.46
CA GLU A 508 -18.31 32.80 3.72
C GLU A 508 -17.23 32.98 4.82
N ILE A 509 -16.12 32.25 4.72
CA ILE A 509 -15.03 32.27 5.68
C ILE A 509 -13.87 33.11 5.13
N LYS A 510 -13.36 34.07 5.92
CA LYS A 510 -12.17 34.85 5.54
C LYS A 510 -11.00 33.93 5.14
N VAL A 511 -10.42 34.22 3.98
CA VAL A 511 -9.39 33.49 3.18
C VAL A 511 -8.18 32.96 3.97
N ASN A 512 -7.95 33.41 5.20
CA ASN A 512 -6.75 33.09 5.99
C ASN A 512 -6.87 31.84 6.89
N THR A 513 -7.98 31.10 6.81
CA THR A 513 -8.33 30.04 7.78
C THR A 513 -8.70 28.70 7.14
N LEU A 514 -8.84 28.68 5.82
CA LEU A 514 -9.37 27.56 5.05
C LEU A 514 -8.64 27.42 3.72
N LEU A 515 -7.98 26.29 3.49
CA LEU A 515 -7.53 25.89 2.14
C LEU A 515 -8.15 24.55 1.76
N TYR A 516 -8.56 24.48 0.49
CA TYR A 516 -9.19 23.33 -0.12
C TYR A 516 -8.35 22.83 -1.29
N PHE A 517 -8.10 21.52 -1.33
CA PHE A 517 -7.54 20.83 -2.49
C PHE A 517 -8.57 19.85 -3.04
N GLY A 518 -9.04 20.13 -4.26
CA GLY A 518 -9.69 19.10 -5.08
C GLY A 518 -8.60 18.32 -5.80
N TYR A 519 -8.56 17.00 -5.58
CA TYR A 519 -7.87 16.10 -6.51
C TYR A 519 -8.75 15.98 -7.76
N ASN A 520 -8.28 16.53 -8.88
CA ASN A 520 -8.65 15.95 -10.17
C ASN A 520 -7.75 14.73 -10.34
N SER A 521 -8.33 13.54 -10.15
CA SER A 521 -7.74 12.28 -10.61
C SER A 521 -7.60 12.30 -12.13
#